data_AF-A0A3S0TE30-F1
#
_entry.id   AF-A0A3S0TE30-F1
#
_cell.length_a   1.000
_cell.length_b   1.000
_cell.length_c   1.000
_cell.angle_alpha   90.00
_cell.angle_beta   90.00
_cell.angle_gamma   90.00
#
_symmetry.space_group_name_H-M   'P 1'
#
loop_
_entity.id
_entity.type
_entity.pdbx_description
1 polymer ?
#
loop_
_entity_poly.entity_id
_entity_poly.type
_entity_poly.pdbx_seq_one_letter_code
_entity_poly.pdbx_strand_id
1 'polypeptide(L)'
;MTILANMPASERQSTATPSHDPIPPAGARPHFYLVGETERSNRAPVTSSGRVSIRINGRWHAMRGRTATFAQLLRLAFPDRQLATPSAATVSFHGGTALRPSGLLTPGDVIEIADGLVVNANATYAS
;
A
#
# COMPACT_ATOMS: atom_id res chain seq x y z
N MET A 1 -83.50 14.37 17.15
CA MET A 1 -82.23 15.02 16.78
C MET A 1 -81.16 13.95 16.68
N THR A 2 -80.82 13.61 15.43
CA THR A 2 -79.56 13.10 14.84
C THR A 2 -78.55 12.25 15.66
N ILE A 3 -78.53 10.96 15.31
CA ILE A 3 -77.44 9.98 15.05
C ILE A 3 -75.95 10.40 15.22
N LEU A 4 -75.15 9.59 15.94
CA LEU A 4 -73.96 8.79 15.51
C LEU A 4 -72.99 8.56 16.68
N ALA A 5 -72.86 7.33 17.16
CA ALA A 5 -71.72 6.89 17.97
C ALA A 5 -70.94 5.83 17.17
N ASN A 6 -69.84 6.27 16.56
CA ASN A 6 -68.97 5.47 15.70
C ASN A 6 -67.77 4.98 16.54
N MET A 7 -67.57 3.67 16.66
CA MET A 7 -66.25 3.04 16.87
C MET A 7 -65.44 3.13 15.55
N PRO A 8 -64.11 2.87 15.48
CA PRO A 8 -63.11 2.66 16.54
C PRO A 8 -61.90 3.63 16.41
N ALA A 9 -61.25 3.94 17.52
CA ALA A 9 -59.96 4.65 17.49
C ALA A 9 -58.81 3.63 17.27
N SER A 10 -58.51 3.34 16.00
CA SER A 10 -57.25 2.69 15.62
C SER A 10 -56.06 3.57 16.01
N GLU A 11 -55.08 2.92 16.61
CA GLU A 11 -53.80 3.44 17.09
C GLU A 11 -53.16 4.41 16.08
N ARG A 12 -52.98 5.67 16.48
CA ARG A 12 -52.00 6.53 15.83
C ARG A 12 -50.62 6.11 16.31
N GLN A 13 -50.00 5.25 15.50
CA GLN A 13 -48.59 4.93 15.50
C GLN A 13 -47.80 6.24 15.53
N SER A 14 -47.27 6.62 16.70
CA SER A 14 -46.31 7.70 16.82
C SER A 14 -45.01 7.21 16.20
N THR A 15 -44.79 7.52 14.93
CA THR A 15 -43.47 7.42 14.32
C THR A 15 -42.60 8.51 14.94
N ALA A 16 -42.07 8.26 16.13
CA ALA A 16 -40.99 9.04 16.68
C ALA A 16 -39.83 8.95 15.68
N THR A 17 -39.63 10.01 14.91
CA THR A 17 -38.45 10.18 14.08
C THR A 17 -37.26 10.18 15.04
N PRO A 18 -36.26 9.30 14.91
CA PRO A 18 -35.06 9.43 15.70
C PRO A 18 -34.45 10.79 15.33
N SER A 19 -34.37 11.69 16.31
CA SER A 19 -33.63 12.93 16.17
C SER A 19 -32.19 12.56 15.90
N HIS A 20 -31.79 12.59 14.63
CA HIS A 20 -30.39 12.48 14.26
C HIS A 20 -29.74 13.79 14.72
N ASP A 21 -28.81 13.71 15.67
CA ASP A 21 -27.94 14.83 16.00
C ASP A 21 -27.41 15.44 14.68
N PRO A 22 -27.42 16.76 14.50
CA PRO A 22 -26.83 17.35 13.30
C PRO A 22 -25.37 16.92 13.23
N ILE A 23 -25.01 16.21 12.15
CA ILE A 23 -23.62 15.90 11.84
C ILE A 23 -22.89 17.24 11.78
N PRO A 24 -21.89 17.50 12.64
CA PRO A 24 -21.13 18.74 12.55
C PRO A 24 -20.58 18.84 11.12
N PRO A 25 -20.66 20.01 10.46
CA PRO A 25 -20.17 20.16 9.10
C PRO A 25 -18.72 19.66 9.10
N ALA A 26 -18.46 18.62 8.30
CA ALA A 26 -17.14 18.05 8.17
C ALA A 26 -16.21 19.20 7.75
N GLY A 27 -15.42 19.70 8.69
CA GLY A 27 -14.43 20.73 8.42
C GLY A 27 -13.62 20.28 7.22
N ALA A 28 -13.51 21.15 6.21
CA ALA A 28 -12.84 20.84 4.96
C ALA A 28 -11.51 20.16 5.27
N ARG A 29 -11.42 18.86 4.99
CA ARG A 29 -10.17 18.13 5.15
C ARG A 29 -9.15 18.88 4.30
N PRO A 30 -7.98 19.27 4.84
CA PRO A 30 -6.97 19.89 4.01
C PRO A 30 -6.61 18.87 2.92
N HIS A 31 -6.94 19.20 1.67
CA HIS A 31 -6.49 18.44 0.54
C HIS A 31 -4.97 18.57 0.49
N PHE A 32 -4.26 17.49 0.85
CA PHE A 32 -2.82 17.43 0.65
C PHE A 32 -2.58 17.34 -0.86
N TYR A 33 -2.01 18.39 -1.45
CA TYR A 33 -1.53 18.39 -2.83
C TYR A 33 -0.04 18.02 -2.82
N LEU A 34 0.36 17.11 -3.72
CA LEU A 34 1.77 16.83 -3.94
C LEU A 34 2.37 18.00 -4.72
N VAL A 35 3.13 18.87 -4.03
CA VAL A 35 3.80 20.01 -4.68
C VAL A 35 4.99 19.49 -5.51
N GLY A 36 5.00 19.77 -6.81
CA GLY A 36 6.13 19.49 -7.71
C GLY A 36 6.01 18.26 -8.64
N GLU A 37 4.79 17.89 -9.07
CA GLU A 37 4.54 16.74 -9.97
C GLU A 37 5.31 16.76 -11.31
N THR A 38 5.87 17.89 -11.74
CA THR A 38 6.53 18.00 -13.05
C THR A 38 7.92 17.35 -13.13
N GLU A 39 8.66 17.15 -12.03
CA GLU A 39 10.10 16.80 -12.15
C GLU A 39 10.65 15.75 -11.19
N ARG A 40 9.82 14.88 -10.61
CA ARG A 40 10.37 13.57 -10.19
C ARG A 40 10.22 12.64 -11.37
N SER A 41 11.17 12.70 -12.29
CA SER A 41 11.32 11.70 -13.34
C SER A 41 11.57 10.35 -12.68
N ASN A 42 10.48 9.69 -12.33
CA ASN A 42 10.45 8.34 -11.77
C ASN A 42 10.62 7.31 -12.91
N ARG A 43 11.10 7.77 -14.07
CA ARG A 43 11.35 6.94 -15.24
C ARG A 43 12.45 5.96 -14.87
N ALA A 44 12.21 4.68 -15.15
CA ALA A 44 13.24 3.67 -15.05
C ALA A 44 14.46 4.11 -15.88
N PRO A 45 15.69 4.01 -15.34
CA PRO A 45 16.89 4.31 -16.12
C PRO A 45 16.97 3.34 -17.30
N VAL A 46 17.51 3.81 -18.43
CA VAL A 46 17.79 2.94 -19.58
C VAL A 46 18.89 1.97 -19.17
N THR A 47 18.56 0.71 -18.99
CA THR A 47 19.52 -0.34 -18.70
C THR A 47 20.20 -0.84 -19.97
N SER A 48 21.52 -1.04 -19.92
CA SER A 48 22.26 -1.74 -20.96
C SER A 48 21.74 -3.17 -21.14
N SER A 49 21.91 -3.75 -22.34
CA SER A 49 21.32 -5.04 -22.68
C SER A 49 21.67 -6.14 -21.65
N GLY A 50 20.66 -6.93 -21.28
CA GLY A 50 20.79 -8.02 -20.31
C GLY A 50 20.74 -7.59 -18.83
N ARG A 51 20.39 -6.34 -18.52
CA ARG A 51 20.10 -5.88 -17.15
C ARG A 51 18.63 -5.49 -17.01
N VAL A 52 18.09 -5.75 -15.83
CA VAL A 52 16.71 -5.43 -15.44
C VAL A 52 16.73 -4.26 -14.46
N SER A 53 15.92 -3.24 -14.69
CA SER A 53 15.77 -2.12 -13.77
C SER A 53 14.71 -2.45 -12.73
N ILE A 54 15.12 -2.48 -11.47
CA ILE A 54 14.19 -2.62 -10.34
C ILE A 54 14.34 -1.45 -9.39
N ARG A 55 13.30 -1.17 -8.62
CA ARG A 55 13.28 -0.08 -7.65
C ARG A 55 13.24 -0.65 -6.24
N ILE A 56 14.20 -0.33 -5.38
CA ILE A 56 14.27 -0.81 -3.99
C ILE A 56 14.23 0.38 -3.06
N ASN A 57 13.26 0.44 -2.14
CA ASN A 57 13.07 1.55 -1.21
C ASN A 57 13.13 2.94 -1.90
N GLY A 58 12.58 3.02 -3.11
CA GLY A 58 12.55 4.25 -3.91
C GLY A 58 13.77 4.49 -4.81
N ARG A 59 14.87 3.76 -4.66
CA ARG A 59 16.10 3.89 -5.46
C ARG A 59 16.12 2.90 -6.63
N TRP A 60 16.62 3.33 -7.79
CA TRP A 60 16.76 2.45 -8.95
C TRP A 60 18.04 1.63 -8.88
N HIS A 61 17.91 0.34 -9.21
CA HIS A 61 19.00 -0.62 -9.26
C HIS A 61 18.96 -1.38 -10.57
N ALA A 62 20.08 -1.39 -11.28
CA ALA A 62 20.27 -2.24 -12.45
C ALA A 62 20.80 -3.61 -11.98
N MET A 63 19.97 -4.64 -12.10
CA MET A 63 20.32 -6.00 -11.69
C MET A 63 20.66 -6.87 -12.89
N ARG A 64 21.60 -7.79 -12.67
CA ARG A 64 21.91 -8.88 -13.60
C ARG A 64 21.32 -10.17 -13.05
N GLY A 65 20.75 -10.99 -13.93
CA GLY A 65 20.13 -12.26 -13.57
C GLY A 65 18.62 -12.22 -13.77
N ARG A 66 17.96 -13.32 -13.40
CA ARG A 66 16.50 -13.50 -13.49
C ARG A 66 15.83 -13.67 -12.15
N THR A 67 16.61 -13.85 -11.08
CA THR A 67 16.11 -14.04 -9.73
C THR A 67 16.87 -13.19 -8.73
N ALA A 68 16.22 -12.88 -7.62
CA ALA A 68 16.82 -12.22 -6.47
C ALA A 68 16.36 -12.91 -5.19
N THR A 69 17.31 -13.10 -4.25
CA THR A 69 17.00 -13.67 -2.95
C THR A 69 16.62 -12.59 -1.94
N PHE A 70 15.87 -12.95 -0.90
CA PHE A 70 15.55 -12.06 0.22
C PHE A 70 16.79 -11.32 0.75
N ALA A 71 17.87 -12.05 1.02
CA ALA A 71 19.10 -11.48 1.56
C ALA A 71 19.83 -10.54 0.58
N GLN A 72 19.74 -10.78 -0.73
CA GLN A 72 20.28 -9.87 -1.75
C GLN A 72 19.49 -8.55 -1.78
N LEU A 73 18.16 -8.63 -1.81
CA LEU A 73 17.30 -7.44 -1.81
C LEU A 73 17.52 -6.60 -0.55
N LEU A 74 17.69 -7.25 0.60
CA LEU A 74 17.92 -6.56 1.86
C LEU A 74 19.28 -5.84 1.90
N ARG A 75 20.34 -6.46 1.38
CA ARG A 75 21.66 -5.82 1.25
C ARG A 75 21.65 -4.61 0.32
N LEU A 76 20.85 -4.66 -0.74
CA LEU A 76 20.67 -3.52 -1.65
C LEU A 76 19.84 -2.40 -1.01
N ALA A 77 18.85 -2.76 -0.18
CA ALA A 77 18.02 -1.81 0.54
C ALA A 77 18.76 -1.05 1.66
N PHE A 78 19.69 -1.73 2.34
CA PHE A 78 20.45 -1.19 3.47
C PHE A 78 21.97 -1.40 3.28
N PRO A 79 22.60 -0.68 2.33
CA PRO A 79 24.01 -0.89 1.99
C PRO A 79 24.97 -0.58 3.16
N ASP A 80 24.61 0.37 4.02
CA ASP A 80 25.43 0.77 5.18
C ASP A 80 25.39 -0.27 6.32
N ARG A 81 24.52 -1.28 6.21
CA ARG A 81 24.29 -2.31 7.22
C ARG A 81 24.70 -3.71 6.75
N GLN A 82 25.57 -3.82 5.73
CA GLN A 82 25.94 -5.10 5.10
C GLN A 82 26.46 -6.18 6.05
N LEU A 83 27.08 -5.81 7.17
CA LEU A 83 27.62 -6.72 8.19
C LEU A 83 26.66 -6.95 9.37
N ALA A 84 25.57 -6.19 9.46
CA ALA A 84 24.62 -6.32 10.55
C ALA A 84 23.53 -7.34 10.19
N THR A 85 23.36 -8.34 11.04
CA THR A 85 22.24 -9.28 10.92
C THR A 85 20.99 -8.63 11.54
N PRO A 86 19.92 -8.39 10.77
CA PRO A 86 18.68 -7.86 11.33
C PRO A 86 18.01 -8.89 12.23
N SER A 87 17.40 -8.43 13.33
CA SER A 87 16.61 -9.29 14.23
C SER A 87 15.28 -9.70 13.58
N ALA A 88 14.70 -8.82 12.77
CA ALA A 88 13.53 -9.09 11.94
C ALA A 88 13.63 -8.31 10.64
N ALA A 89 13.19 -8.90 9.53
CA ALA A 89 13.12 -8.21 8.27
C ALA A 89 11.94 -8.71 7.43
N THR A 90 11.36 -7.81 6.65
CA THR A 90 10.24 -8.10 5.75
C THR A 90 10.49 -7.40 4.43
N VAL A 91 10.25 -8.12 3.34
CA VAL A 91 10.38 -7.57 1.99
C VAL A 91 9.05 -7.76 1.28
N SER A 92 8.42 -6.66 0.87
CA SER A 92 7.26 -6.68 -0.01
C SER A 92 7.67 -6.30 -1.43
N PHE A 93 6.96 -6.82 -2.41
CA PHE A 93 7.21 -6.50 -3.82
C PHE A 93 5.92 -6.35 -4.61
N HIS A 94 6.00 -5.55 -5.67
CA HIS A 94 4.94 -5.34 -6.65
C HIS A 94 5.54 -5.12 -8.04
N GLY A 95 4.80 -5.45 -9.10
CA GLY A 95 5.33 -5.43 -10.47
C GLY A 95 6.25 -6.62 -10.78
N GLY A 96 6.00 -7.76 -10.13
CA GLY A 96 6.66 -9.03 -10.45
C GLY A 96 6.18 -9.63 -11.77
N THR A 97 6.62 -10.87 -12.04
CA THR A 97 6.19 -11.59 -13.24
C THR A 97 4.69 -11.88 -13.22
N ALA A 98 4.09 -12.19 -14.37
CA ALA A 98 2.66 -12.49 -14.48
C ALA A 98 2.19 -13.61 -13.53
N LEU A 99 3.09 -14.55 -13.21
CA LEU A 99 2.83 -15.66 -12.29
C LEU A 99 2.78 -15.20 -10.82
N ARG A 100 3.57 -14.18 -10.46
CA ARG A 100 3.63 -13.65 -9.09
C ARG A 100 3.80 -12.12 -9.14
N PRO A 101 2.71 -11.37 -9.36
CA PRO A 101 2.78 -9.92 -9.58
C PRO A 101 3.11 -9.12 -8.32
N SER A 102 2.77 -9.66 -7.14
CA SER A 102 3.02 -9.03 -5.85
C SER A 102 3.09 -10.05 -4.73
N GLY A 103 3.67 -9.67 -3.59
CA GLY A 103 3.65 -10.50 -2.39
C GLY A 103 4.61 -10.03 -1.31
N LEU A 104 4.75 -10.89 -0.30
CA LEU A 104 5.73 -10.78 0.77
C LEU A 104 6.76 -11.90 0.64
N LEU A 105 7.99 -11.58 1.02
CA LEU A 105 9.11 -12.50 1.11
C LEU A 105 9.58 -12.60 2.54
N THR A 106 9.87 -13.84 2.91
CA THR A 106 10.46 -14.23 4.18
C THR A 106 11.93 -14.63 3.98
N PRO A 107 12.73 -14.66 5.06
CA PRO A 107 14.11 -15.12 4.97
C PRO A 107 14.20 -16.52 4.33
N GLY A 108 14.97 -16.62 3.24
CA GLY A 108 15.13 -17.85 2.46
C GLY A 108 14.39 -17.84 1.12
N ASP A 109 13.40 -16.96 0.95
CA ASP A 109 12.64 -16.87 -0.29
C ASP A 109 13.47 -16.30 -1.46
N VAL A 110 13.06 -16.73 -2.65
CA VAL A 110 13.60 -16.27 -3.93
C VAL A 110 12.44 -15.81 -4.81
N ILE A 111 12.64 -14.70 -5.52
CA ILE A 111 11.70 -14.22 -6.54
C ILE A 111 12.36 -14.10 -7.89
N GLU A 112 11.53 -14.15 -8.92
CA GLU A 112 11.91 -13.70 -10.25
C GLU A 112 11.91 -12.17 -10.31
N ILE A 113 12.91 -11.60 -10.99
CA ILE A 113 13.01 -10.16 -11.22
C ILE A 113 12.49 -9.83 -12.61
N ALA A 114 11.63 -8.81 -12.67
CA ALA A 114 11.05 -8.25 -13.88
C ALA A 114 11.36 -6.76 -13.96
N ASP A 115 11.33 -6.20 -15.16
CA ASP A 115 11.59 -4.79 -15.36
C ASP A 115 10.47 -3.95 -14.73
N GLY A 116 10.85 -2.92 -13.99
CA GLY A 116 9.90 -2.11 -13.22
C GLY A 116 9.44 -2.77 -11.92
N LEU A 117 10.00 -3.92 -11.52
CA LEU A 117 9.75 -4.50 -10.19
C LEU A 117 10.09 -3.48 -9.11
N VAL A 118 9.17 -3.29 -8.17
CA VAL A 118 9.37 -2.42 -7.03
C VAL A 118 9.34 -3.24 -5.76
N VAL A 119 10.35 -3.01 -4.92
CA VAL A 119 10.63 -3.74 -3.70
C VAL A 119 10.70 -2.74 -2.56
N ASN A 120 9.97 -3.04 -1.48
CA ASN A 120 10.07 -2.31 -0.22
C ASN A 120 10.57 -3.27 0.84
N ALA A 121 11.70 -2.94 1.45
CA ALA A 121 12.33 -3.72 2.49
C ALA A 121 12.33 -2.93 3.79
N ASN A 122 11.91 -3.59 4.86
CA ASN A 122 11.99 -3.08 6.23
C ASN A 122 12.82 -4.07 7.05
N ALA A 123 13.77 -3.56 7.84
CA ALA A 123 14.61 -4.35 8.72
C ALA A 123 14.74 -3.65 10.07
N THR A 124 14.59 -4.44 11.12
CA THR A 124 14.87 -4.06 12.50
C THR A 124 16.23 -4.63 12.86
N TYR A 125 17.12 -3.78 13.37
CA TYR A 125 18.43 -4.18 13.87
C TYR A 125 18.43 -4.02 15.38
N ALA A 126 18.98 -5.01 16.10
CA ALA A 126 19.29 -4.83 17.52
C ALA A 126 20.36 -3.74 17.64
N SER A 127 20.12 -2.77 18.54
CA SER A 127 21.06 -1.67 18.83
C SER A 127 22.19 -2.13 19.73
#